data_AF-A0A1V4SZH7-F1
#
_entry.id   AF-A0A1V4SZH7-F1
#
_cell.length_a   1.000
_cell.length_b   1.000
_cell.length_c   1.000
_cell.angle_alpha   90.00
_cell.angle_beta   90.00
_cell.angle_gamma   90.00
#
_symmetry.space_group_name_H-M   'P 1'
#
loop_
_entity.id
_entity.type
_entity.pdbx_description
1 polymer ?
#
loop_
_entity_poly.entity_id
_entity_poly.type
_entity_poly.pdbx_seq_one_letter_code
_entity_poly.pdbx_strand_id
1 'polypeptide(L)' 'MSIIDNRKAFFDYFIEERYEAGLVLEGWEVKSLRAGRGQIKEG' A
#
# COMPACT_ATOMS: atom_id res chain seq x y z
N MET A 1 -8.31 -2.68 -8.41
CA MET A 1 -6.90 -2.77 -8.85
C MET A 1 -6.06 -2.10 -7.78
N SER A 2 -5.33 -2.89 -6.99
CA SER A 2 -4.40 -2.35 -5.98
C SER A 2 -3.18 -1.77 -6.68
N ILE A 3 -2.74 -0.56 -6.32
CA ILE A 3 -1.58 0.09 -6.92
C ILE A 3 -0.28 -0.43 -6.29
N ILE A 4 -0.34 -0.86 -5.02
CA ILE A 4 0.79 -1.36 -4.23
C ILE A 4 0.29 -2.45 -3.31
N ASP A 5 1.03 -3.57 -3.25
CA ASP A 5 0.76 -4.65 -2.32
C ASP A 5 2.00 -4.93 -1.44
N ASN A 6 1.79 -5.11 -0.14
CA ASN A 6 2.87 -5.49 0.78
C ASN A 6 3.02 -7.03 0.83
N ARG A 7 3.79 -7.58 -0.12
CA ARG A 7 4.04 -9.03 -0.20
C ARG A 7 4.67 -9.61 1.07
N LYS A 8 5.49 -8.83 1.78
CA LYS A 8 6.15 -9.26 3.02
C LYS A 8 5.12 -9.52 4.12
N ALA A 9 4.12 -8.64 4.27
CA ALA A 9 3.08 -8.81 5.28
C ALA A 9 2.27 -10.10 5.11
N PHE A 10 2.02 -10.54 3.88
CA PHE A 10 1.33 -11.80 3.60
C PHE A 10 2.18 -13.05 3.90
N PHE A 11 3.49 -12.91 4.02
CA PHE A 11 4.40 -14.00 4.37
C PHE A 11 4.66 -14.04 5.89
N ASP A 12 4.86 -12.88 6.51
CA ASP A 12 5.22 -12.77 7.92
C ASP A 12 4.02 -12.87 8.87
N TYR A 13 2.82 -12.51 8.40
CA TYR A 13 1.62 -12.43 9.24
C TYR A 13 0.44 -13.20 8.65
N PHE A 14 -0.42 -13.69 9.54
CA PHE A 14 -1.75 -14.17 9.17
C PHE A 14 -2.75 -13.02 9.22
N ILE A 15 -3.43 -12.76 8.10
CA ILE A 15 -4.40 -11.67 7.99
C ILE A 15 -5.79 -12.23 8.24
N GLU A 16 -6.38 -11.89 9.38
CA GLU A 16 -7.72 -12.33 9.77
C GLU A 16 -8.81 -11.56 9.01
N GLU A 17 -8.69 -10.23 8.97
CA GLU A 17 -9.66 -9.35 8.33
C GLU A 17 -8.99 -8.27 7.48
N ARG A 18 -9.70 -7.80 6.46
CA ARG A 18 -9.25 -6.74 5.55
C ARG A 18 -10.19 -5.56 5.62
N TYR A 19 -9.61 -4.38 5.78
CA TYR A 19 -10.33 -3.12 5.82
C TYR A 19 -9.96 -2.26 4.62
N GLU A 20 -10.96 -1.59 4.05
CA GLU A 20 -10.76 -0.60 2.99
C GLU A 20 -10.89 0.80 3.59
N ALA A 21 -9.91 1.66 3.31
CA ALA A 21 -9.90 3.03 3.76
C ALA A 21 -9.39 3.95 2.64
N GLY A 22 -9.94 5.16 2.60
CA GLY A 22 -9.39 6.25 1.80
C GLY A 22 -8.26 6.96 2.54
N LEU A 23 -7.27 7.46 1.78
CA LEU A 23 -6.20 8.31 2.30
C LEU A 23 -6.19 9.62 1.51
N VAL A 24 -6.05 10.74 2.21
CA VAL A 24 -5.83 12.05 1.58
C VAL A 24 -4.36 12.13 1.22
N LEU A 25 -4.08 12.23 -0.07
CA LEU A 25 -2.73 12.29 -0.63
C LEU A 25 -2.52 13.62 -1.35
N GLU A 26 -1.28 14.08 -1.30
CA GLU A 26 -0.85 15.23 -2.08
C GLU A 26 -0.67 14.85 -3.56
N GLY A 27 -0.83 15.83 -4.45
CA GLY A 27 -0.83 15.58 -5.89
C GLY A 27 0.44 14.90 -6.43
N TRP A 28 1.59 15.11 -5.80
CA TRP A 28 2.86 14.47 -6.16
C TRP A 28 2.94 13.02 -5.68
N GLU A 29 2.30 12.68 -4.56
CA GLU A 29 2.23 11.31 -4.04
C GLU A 29 1.38 10.45 -4.98
N VAL A 30 0.22 10.97 -5.39
CA VAL A 30 -0.65 10.29 -6.37
C VAL A 30 0.10 9.98 -7.66
N LYS A 31 0.93 10.92 -8.15
CA LYS A 31 1.77 10.69 -9.35
C LYS A 31 2.80 9.58 -9.14
N SER A 32 3.46 9.55 -7.98
CA SER A 32 4.46 8.52 -7.67
C SER A 32 3.85 7.13 -7.51
N LEU A 33 2.72 7.01 -6.83
CA LEU A 33 2.00 5.75 -6.67
C LEU A 33 1.53 5.21 -8.02
N ARG A 34 0.94 6.07 -8.88
CA ARG A 34 0.53 5.69 -10.24
C ARG A 34 1.70 5.24 -11.13
N ALA A 35 2.92 5.72 -10.86
CA ALA A 35 4.14 5.27 -11.52
C ALA A 35 4.70 3.95 -10.93
N GLY A 36 3.99 3.31 -10.00
CA GLY A 36 4.43 2.09 -9.32
C GLY A 36 5.56 2.30 -8.31
N ARG A 37 5.84 3.55 -7.91
CA ARG A 37 6.94 3.90 -7.01
C ARG A 37 6.45 4.12 -5.58
N GLY A 38 6.06 3.03 -4.92
CA GLY A 38 5.81 3.04 -3.49
C GLY A 38 6.01 1.66 -2.89
N GLN A 39 6.52 1.64 -1.65
CA GLN A 39 6.75 0.42 -0.90
C GLN A 39 6.35 0.66 0.54
N ILE A 40 5.51 -0.23 1.07
CA ILE A 40 5.17 -0.25 2.49
C ILE A 40 6.29 -1.01 3.20
N LYS A 41 7.11 -0.30 3.97
CA LYS A 41 8.11 -0.88 4.86
C LYS A 41 7.67 -0.65 6.31
N GLU A 42 7.81 -1.65 7.16
CA GLU A 42 7.77 -1.45 8.60
C GLU A 42 9.02 -0.67 9.03
N GLY A 43 8.83 0.30 9.91
CA GLY A 43 9.90 1.01 10.61
C GLY A 43 10.15 0.41 11.98
#